data_AF-A0A9C8HUA4-F1
#
_entry.id   AF-A0A9C8HUA4-F1
#
_cell.length_a   1.000
_cell.length_b   1.000
_cell.length_c   1.000
_cell.angle_alpha   90.00
_cell.angle_beta   90.00
_cell.angle_gamma   90.00
#
_symmetry.space_group_name_H-M   'P 1'
#
loop_
_entity.id
_entity.type
_entity.pdbx_description
1 polymer ?
#
loop_
_entity_poly.entity_id
_entity_poly.type
_entity_poly.pdbx_seq_one_letter_code
_entity_poly.pdbx_strand_id
1 'polypeptide(L)'
;MERETKIVMNKKIAFIKIIKRFGEQRLGLLFDGSFEKMAKTAFSCNWVYASQKESMASLFEHPFEFYDDEEKALKRFEELKSRGYDSYFYHAEAHGGKACPITKEMLASPRARQCYVVLHEAWHSTSRLNEHNFDYPWEESTGRVVGLFGGIELAKELGDDELLKECVDQETAWAMFADFVNAAHEQLSKAFQQNTAPEEIAKIKKELNKEAAVLHRKMPESWEKSELDKEINNAVIMRYYSYTVHYPLAKKIYEEEENVKHAMARFVGEAGQLGMKQ
;
A
#
# COMPACT_ATOMS: atom_id res chain seq x y z
N MET A 1 -26.66 -22.24 1.81
CA MET A 1 -25.81 -21.51 2.77
C MET A 1 -24.39 -22.10 2.88
N GLU A 2 -24.09 -23.12 3.68
CA GLU A 2 -22.69 -23.59 3.87
C GLU A 2 -21.98 -24.03 2.57
N ARG A 3 -22.71 -24.73 1.68
CA ARG A 3 -22.18 -25.16 0.37
C ARG A 3 -21.86 -23.98 -0.56
N GLU A 4 -22.68 -22.93 -0.54
CA GLU A 4 -22.47 -21.73 -1.36
C GLU A 4 -21.31 -20.90 -0.84
N THR A 5 -21.21 -20.72 0.48
CA THR A 5 -20.07 -20.05 1.13
C THR A 5 -18.75 -20.74 0.79
N LYS A 6 -18.73 -22.08 0.80
CA LYS A 6 -17.55 -22.87 0.42
C LYS A 6 -17.19 -22.71 -1.06
N ILE A 7 -18.17 -22.65 -1.97
CA ILE A 7 -17.92 -22.43 -3.40
C ILE A 7 -17.34 -21.05 -3.65
N VAL A 8 -17.90 -20.00 -3.03
CA VAL A 8 -17.41 -18.62 -3.17
C VAL A 8 -15.98 -18.50 -2.65
N MET A 9 -15.69 -19.07 -1.48
CA MET A 9 -14.35 -19.08 -0.90
C MET A 9 -13.34 -19.79 -1.81
N ASN A 10 -13.69 -20.95 -2.37
CA ASN A 10 -12.82 -21.68 -3.29
C ASN A 10 -12.52 -20.89 -4.57
N LYS A 11 -13.50 -20.14 -5.12
CA LYS A 11 -13.28 -19.27 -6.28
C LYS A 11 -12.29 -18.15 -5.97
N LYS A 12 -12.42 -17.51 -4.81
CA LYS A 12 -11.51 -16.44 -4.38
C LYS A 12 -10.08 -16.96 -4.16
N ILE A 13 -9.91 -18.11 -3.51
CA ILE A 13 -8.59 -18.77 -3.37
C ILE A 13 -8.00 -19.11 -4.74
N ALA A 14 -8.81 -19.66 -5.66
CA ALA A 14 -8.36 -19.97 -7.02
C ALA A 14 -7.88 -18.71 -7.76
N PHE A 15 -8.55 -17.57 -7.57
CA PHE A 15 -8.13 -16.31 -8.16
C PHE A 15 -6.77 -15.83 -7.62
N ILE A 16 -6.52 -15.91 -6.30
CA ILE A 16 -5.20 -15.64 -5.71
C ILE A 16 -4.11 -16.53 -6.34
N LYS A 17 -4.41 -17.80 -6.58
CA LYS A 17 -3.47 -18.73 -7.25
C LYS A 17 -3.22 -18.37 -8.72
N ILE A 18 -4.20 -17.81 -9.42
CA ILE A 18 -4.04 -17.28 -10.78
C ILE A 18 -3.08 -16.09 -10.76
N ILE A 19 -3.30 -15.13 -9.85
CA ILE A 19 -2.42 -13.96 -9.70
C ILE A 19 -0.99 -14.40 -9.39
N LYS A 20 -0.81 -15.32 -8.43
CA LYS A 20 0.51 -15.86 -8.09
C LYS A 20 1.21 -16.48 -9.29
N ARG A 21 0.50 -17.35 -10.04
CA ARG A 21 1.04 -17.99 -11.24
C ARG A 21 1.45 -16.96 -12.30
N PHE A 22 0.64 -15.93 -12.51
CA PHE A 22 0.96 -14.83 -13.40
C PHE A 22 2.24 -14.10 -12.96
N GLY A 23 2.34 -13.74 -11.67
CA GLY A 23 3.54 -13.11 -11.11
C GLY A 23 4.80 -13.97 -11.32
N GLU A 24 4.73 -15.28 -11.07
CA GLU A 24 5.86 -16.19 -11.25
C GLU A 24 6.24 -16.38 -12.73
N GLN A 25 5.25 -16.63 -13.60
CA GLN A 25 5.51 -17.07 -14.98
C GLN A 25 5.69 -15.92 -15.96
N ARG A 26 4.97 -14.81 -15.76
CA ARG A 26 5.02 -13.65 -16.65
C ARG A 26 6.01 -12.61 -16.15
N LEU A 27 5.87 -12.21 -14.89
CA LEU A 27 6.68 -11.14 -14.31
C LEU A 27 8.02 -11.63 -13.77
N GLY A 28 8.16 -12.91 -13.45
CA GLY A 28 9.38 -13.48 -12.86
C GLY A 28 9.54 -13.16 -11.38
N LEU A 29 8.43 -12.86 -10.69
CA LEU A 29 8.40 -12.58 -9.26
C LEU A 29 8.61 -13.86 -8.44
N LEU A 30 9.32 -13.72 -7.33
CA LEU A 30 9.56 -14.76 -6.34
C LEU A 30 8.63 -14.54 -5.15
N PHE A 31 7.88 -15.57 -4.76
CA PHE A 31 6.88 -15.47 -3.68
C PHE A 31 7.37 -15.97 -2.31
N ASP A 32 8.54 -16.60 -2.21
CA ASP A 32 9.10 -17.13 -0.95
C ASP A 32 8.09 -17.96 -0.11
N GLY A 33 7.28 -18.78 -0.80
CA GLY A 33 6.23 -19.60 -0.19
C GLY A 33 4.96 -18.85 0.24
N SER A 34 4.85 -17.55 -0.04
CA SER A 34 3.68 -16.74 0.24
C SER A 34 2.49 -17.12 -0.63
N PHE A 35 1.30 -16.89 -0.06
CA PHE A 35 -0.01 -17.22 -0.59
C PHE A 35 -0.17 -18.71 -0.93
N GLU A 36 0.58 -19.58 -0.27
CA GLU A 36 0.47 -21.02 -0.48
C GLU A 36 -0.72 -21.64 0.25
N LYS A 37 -0.98 -21.19 1.48
CA LYS A 37 -1.97 -21.75 2.39
C LYS A 37 -2.82 -20.64 3.01
N MET A 38 -4.02 -21.00 3.45
CA MET A 38 -4.86 -20.13 4.27
C MET A 38 -4.22 -19.85 5.62
N ALA A 39 -4.44 -18.65 6.14
CA ALA A 39 -4.06 -18.28 7.50
C ALA A 39 -4.82 -19.10 8.53
N LYS A 40 -4.24 -19.28 9.72
CA LYS A 40 -4.98 -19.82 10.86
C LYS A 40 -6.08 -18.82 11.25
N THR A 41 -7.20 -19.31 11.78
CA THR A 41 -8.43 -18.54 11.95
C THR A 41 -8.32 -17.24 12.74
N ALA A 42 -7.33 -17.13 13.65
CA ALA A 42 -7.10 -15.97 14.52
C ALA A 42 -5.98 -15.03 14.04
N PHE A 43 -5.31 -15.34 12.92
CA PHE A 43 -4.23 -14.50 12.42
C PHE A 43 -4.79 -13.29 11.67
N SER A 44 -4.26 -12.11 11.97
CA SER A 44 -4.57 -10.84 11.31
C SER A 44 -3.29 -10.05 11.10
N CYS A 45 -3.27 -9.13 10.14
CA CYS A 45 -2.11 -8.29 9.89
C CYS A 45 -2.46 -6.85 10.25
N ASN A 46 -1.85 -6.32 11.32
CA ASN A 46 -2.19 -5.00 11.83
C ASN A 46 -0.95 -4.13 11.98
N TRP A 47 -1.06 -2.88 11.57
CA TRP A 47 -0.02 -1.86 11.69
C TRP A 47 -0.54 -0.69 12.48
N VAL A 48 0.27 -0.25 13.44
CA VAL A 48 0.04 0.98 14.20
C VAL A 48 1.13 1.97 13.84
N TYR A 49 0.73 3.14 13.40
CA TYR A 49 1.59 4.27 13.06
C TYR A 49 1.36 5.37 14.09
N ALA A 50 2.42 6.08 14.47
CA ALA A 50 2.30 7.24 15.33
C ALA A 50 3.38 8.27 15.06
N SER A 51 3.02 9.52 15.25
CA SER A 51 3.87 10.69 15.03
C SER A 51 3.63 11.75 16.12
N GLN A 52 4.65 12.56 16.38
CA GLN A 52 4.48 13.79 17.14
C GLN A 52 3.55 14.74 16.38
N LYS A 53 2.84 15.63 17.08
CA LYS A 53 1.97 16.61 16.42
C LYS A 53 2.75 17.71 15.71
N GLU A 54 3.98 17.92 16.16
CA GLU A 54 4.87 19.02 15.80
C GLU A 54 5.96 18.61 14.80
N SER A 55 5.92 17.38 14.27
CA SER A 55 6.86 16.94 13.25
C SER A 55 6.27 15.88 12.32
N MET A 56 6.88 15.71 11.15
CA MET A 56 6.65 14.58 10.23
C MET A 56 7.65 13.46 10.52
N ALA A 57 7.75 13.05 11.79
CA ALA A 57 8.66 11.97 12.22
C ALA A 57 7.90 10.85 12.92
N SER A 58 8.32 9.60 12.67
CA SER A 58 7.78 8.41 13.32
C SER A 58 8.19 8.44 14.80
N LEU A 59 7.31 7.94 15.67
CA LEU A 59 7.69 7.64 17.06
C LEU A 59 8.51 6.35 17.20
N PHE A 60 8.52 5.52 16.16
CA PHE A 60 9.19 4.22 16.17
C PHE A 60 10.43 4.25 15.26
N GLU A 61 11.34 3.30 15.49
CA GLU A 61 12.55 3.13 14.66
C GLU A 61 12.20 2.79 13.21
N HIS A 62 11.19 1.93 13.04
CA HIS A 62 10.52 1.70 11.76
C HIS A 62 9.30 2.62 11.64
N PRO A 63 8.67 2.80 10.46
CA PRO A 63 7.51 3.68 10.36
C PRO A 63 6.27 3.18 11.15
N PHE A 64 6.30 1.95 11.67
CA PHE A 64 5.17 1.30 12.33
C PHE A 64 5.58 0.24 13.36
N GLU A 65 4.63 -0.14 14.22
CA GLU A 65 4.63 -1.38 14.99
C GLU A 65 3.67 -2.40 14.33
N PHE A 66 4.10 -3.66 14.18
CA PHE A 66 3.28 -4.75 13.63
C PHE A 66 2.68 -5.63 14.73
N TYR A 67 1.43 -6.07 14.53
CA TYR A 67 0.69 -6.95 15.43
C TYR A 67 -0.05 -8.03 14.64
N ASP A 68 0.08 -9.29 15.08
CA ASP A 68 -0.67 -10.43 14.55
C ASP A 68 -2.08 -10.59 15.15
N ASP A 69 -2.41 -9.72 16.10
CA ASP A 69 -3.60 -9.68 16.95
C ASP A 69 -4.20 -8.27 16.92
N GLU A 70 -5.42 -8.17 16.39
CA GLU A 70 -6.12 -6.91 16.19
C GLU A 70 -6.46 -6.20 17.53
N GLU A 71 -6.84 -6.94 18.57
CA GLU A 71 -7.19 -6.34 19.87
C GLU A 71 -5.98 -5.66 20.49
N LYS A 72 -4.79 -6.28 20.39
CA LYS A 72 -3.53 -5.67 20.85
C LYS A 72 -3.19 -4.42 20.05
N ALA A 73 -3.35 -4.48 18.73
CA ALA A 73 -3.08 -3.35 17.85
C ALA A 73 -4.00 -2.15 18.18
N LEU A 74 -5.30 -2.40 18.35
CA LEU A 74 -6.28 -1.37 18.72
C LEU A 74 -5.99 -0.78 20.10
N LYS A 75 -5.66 -1.63 21.09
CA LYS A 75 -5.27 -1.15 22.42
C LYS A 75 -4.05 -0.23 22.35
N ARG A 76 -3.07 -0.57 21.53
CA ARG A 76 -1.87 0.26 21.31
C ARG A 76 -2.20 1.57 20.61
N PHE A 77 -3.01 1.52 19.57
CA PHE A 77 -3.48 2.71 18.86
C PHE A 77 -4.19 3.69 19.82
N GLU A 78 -5.13 3.20 20.63
CA GLU A 78 -5.84 4.04 21.61
C GLU A 78 -4.93 4.56 22.73
N GLU A 79 -3.95 3.78 23.19
CA GLU A 79 -2.92 4.26 24.13
C GLU A 79 -2.15 5.46 23.56
N LEU A 80 -1.66 5.36 22.32
CA LEU A 80 -0.90 6.42 21.67
C LEU A 80 -1.75 7.68 21.46
N LYS A 81 -3.01 7.50 21.04
CA LYS A 81 -3.97 8.59 20.91
C LYS A 81 -4.25 9.28 22.25
N SER A 82 -4.43 8.52 23.33
CA SER A 82 -4.66 9.06 24.68
C SER A 82 -3.47 9.86 25.22
N ARG A 83 -2.26 9.54 24.76
CA ARG A 83 -1.01 10.25 25.07
C ARG A 83 -0.81 11.51 24.22
N GLY A 84 -1.74 11.80 23.31
CA GLY A 84 -1.77 13.02 22.52
C GLY A 84 -1.03 12.94 21.19
N TYR A 85 -0.60 11.75 20.75
CA TYR A 85 0.05 11.58 19.45
C TYR A 85 -0.97 11.53 18.30
N ASP A 86 -0.53 11.99 17.13
CA ASP A 86 -1.24 11.64 15.90
C ASP A 86 -0.96 10.16 15.64
N SER A 87 -2.02 9.37 15.48
CA SER A 87 -1.92 7.93 15.35
C SER A 87 -2.83 7.44 14.23
N TYR A 88 -2.47 6.28 13.69
CA TYR A 88 -3.22 5.65 12.62
C TYR A 88 -3.15 4.12 12.73
N PHE A 89 -4.30 3.48 12.60
CA PHE A 89 -4.44 2.03 12.63
C PHE A 89 -4.78 1.52 11.22
N TYR A 90 -4.06 0.50 10.78
CA TYR A 90 -4.28 -0.16 9.50
C TYR A 90 -4.34 -1.66 9.66
N HIS A 91 -5.44 -2.22 9.16
CA HIS A 91 -5.67 -3.65 9.05
C HIS A 91 -5.40 -4.05 7.60
N ALA A 92 -4.30 -4.76 7.32
CA ALA A 92 -3.94 -5.11 5.95
C ALA A 92 -4.31 -6.54 5.59
N GLU A 93 -4.34 -6.77 4.28
CA GLU A 93 -4.64 -8.05 3.68
C GLU A 93 -3.48 -9.04 3.73
N ALA A 94 -2.23 -8.58 3.80
CA ALA A 94 -1.02 -9.39 3.79
C ALA A 94 0.15 -8.62 4.40
N HIS A 95 1.27 -9.30 4.65
CA HIS A 95 2.53 -8.68 5.09
C HIS A 95 3.70 -9.18 4.24
N GLY A 96 4.75 -8.36 4.06
CA GLY A 96 5.94 -8.64 3.23
C GLY A 96 6.91 -9.70 3.77
N GLY A 97 6.45 -10.54 4.68
CA GLY A 97 7.24 -11.61 5.28
C GLY A 97 7.36 -12.85 4.40
N LYS A 98 8.25 -13.75 4.81
CA LYS A 98 8.36 -15.09 4.23
C LYS A 98 7.09 -15.90 4.50
N ALA A 99 6.62 -16.64 3.50
CA ALA A 99 5.48 -17.54 3.61
C ALA A 99 4.21 -16.87 4.17
N CYS A 100 3.93 -15.63 3.76
CA CYS A 100 2.70 -14.92 4.14
C CYS A 100 1.47 -15.75 3.73
N PRO A 101 0.55 -16.08 4.63
CA PRO A 101 -0.63 -16.87 4.28
C PRO A 101 -1.68 -16.03 3.54
N ILE A 102 -2.68 -16.70 2.96
CA ILE A 102 -3.91 -16.06 2.47
C ILE A 102 -4.81 -15.77 3.68
N THR A 103 -5.02 -14.49 3.98
CA THR A 103 -5.85 -14.02 5.11
C THR A 103 -7.34 -13.96 4.72
N LYS A 104 -8.23 -13.73 5.70
CA LYS A 104 -9.66 -13.55 5.41
C LYS A 104 -9.91 -12.20 4.75
N GLU A 105 -9.12 -11.21 5.14
CA GLU A 105 -9.12 -9.83 4.68
C GLU A 105 -8.77 -9.79 3.20
N MET A 106 -7.71 -10.50 2.79
CA MET A 106 -7.36 -10.69 1.39
C MET A 106 -8.54 -11.26 0.59
N LEU A 107 -9.23 -12.28 1.12
CA LEU A 107 -10.41 -12.84 0.44
C LEU A 107 -11.59 -11.86 0.43
N ALA A 108 -11.74 -11.01 1.44
CA ALA A 108 -12.82 -10.02 1.50
C ALA A 108 -12.61 -8.88 0.50
N SER A 109 -11.36 -8.52 0.19
CA SER A 109 -11.02 -7.41 -0.69
C SER A 109 -11.52 -7.57 -2.13
N PRO A 110 -11.78 -6.45 -2.85
CA PRO A 110 -12.05 -6.44 -4.29
C PRO A 110 -10.96 -7.13 -5.11
N ARG A 111 -11.28 -7.56 -6.34
CA ARG A 111 -10.35 -8.35 -7.16
C ARG A 111 -9.12 -7.53 -7.57
N ALA A 112 -9.30 -6.27 -7.97
CA ALA A 112 -8.17 -5.39 -8.24
C ALA A 112 -7.22 -5.23 -7.04
N ARG A 113 -7.79 -5.08 -5.83
CA ARG A 113 -7.02 -5.01 -4.58
C ARG A 113 -6.26 -6.30 -4.31
N GLN A 114 -6.86 -7.46 -4.56
CA GLN A 114 -6.19 -8.76 -4.47
C GLN A 114 -5.00 -8.86 -5.45
N CYS A 115 -5.18 -8.40 -6.70
CA CYS A 115 -4.08 -8.34 -7.67
C CYS A 115 -2.93 -7.46 -7.15
N TYR A 116 -3.26 -6.25 -6.71
CA TYR A 116 -2.29 -5.31 -6.15
C TYR A 116 -1.50 -5.94 -5.01
N VAL A 117 -2.17 -6.42 -3.95
CA VAL A 117 -1.47 -6.90 -2.75
C VAL A 117 -0.60 -8.12 -3.09
N VAL A 118 -1.14 -9.11 -3.80
CA VAL A 118 -0.40 -10.36 -4.09
C VAL A 118 0.88 -10.09 -4.89
N LEU A 119 0.82 -9.21 -5.89
CA LEU A 119 1.99 -8.87 -6.71
C LEU A 119 2.96 -7.90 -5.99
N HIS A 120 2.43 -6.99 -5.18
CA HIS A 120 3.22 -6.08 -4.34
C HIS A 120 4.06 -6.85 -3.32
N GLU A 121 3.46 -7.78 -2.56
CA GLU A 121 4.22 -8.58 -1.59
C GLU A 121 5.26 -9.51 -2.25
N ALA A 122 4.99 -9.94 -3.48
CA ALA A 122 5.94 -10.70 -4.26
C ALA A 122 7.12 -9.84 -4.72
N TRP A 123 6.92 -8.54 -4.96
CA TRP A 123 8.01 -7.62 -5.23
C TRP A 123 8.97 -7.50 -4.04
N HIS A 124 8.44 -7.36 -2.82
CA HIS A 124 9.27 -7.36 -1.61
C HIS A 124 10.08 -8.64 -1.45
N SER A 125 9.41 -9.78 -1.65
CA SER A 125 10.07 -11.09 -1.60
C SER A 125 11.15 -11.23 -2.68
N THR A 126 10.89 -10.75 -3.89
CA THR A 126 11.85 -10.74 -5.00
C THR A 126 13.06 -9.86 -4.69
N SER A 127 12.83 -8.63 -4.21
CA SER A 127 13.88 -7.69 -3.86
C SER A 127 14.78 -8.19 -2.75
N ARG A 128 14.20 -8.81 -1.71
CA ARG A 128 14.96 -9.47 -0.63
C ARG A 128 15.78 -10.65 -1.13
N LEU A 129 15.17 -11.57 -1.89
CA LEU A 129 15.85 -12.80 -2.33
C LEU A 129 16.96 -12.54 -3.35
N ASN A 130 16.87 -11.44 -4.10
CA ASN A 130 17.88 -11.02 -5.07
C ASN A 130 18.81 -9.91 -4.53
N GLU A 131 18.72 -9.56 -3.24
CA GLU A 131 19.58 -8.57 -2.58
C GLU A 131 19.64 -7.22 -3.31
N HIS A 132 18.49 -6.73 -3.81
CA HIS A 132 18.43 -5.46 -4.53
C HIS A 132 18.80 -4.26 -3.63
N ASN A 133 18.55 -4.37 -2.31
CA ASN A 133 18.86 -3.38 -1.26
C ASN A 133 18.28 -1.98 -1.56
N PHE A 134 17.00 -1.94 -1.92
CA PHE A 134 16.30 -0.67 -2.07
C PHE A 134 16.10 0.01 -0.72
N ASP A 135 16.20 1.34 -0.71
CA ASP A 135 15.67 2.14 0.39
C ASP A 135 14.15 1.96 0.46
N TYR A 136 13.61 1.96 1.68
CA TYR A 136 12.25 1.56 1.96
C TYR A 136 11.20 2.33 1.12
N PRO A 137 11.26 3.67 0.99
CA PRO A 137 10.29 4.39 0.16
C PRO A 137 10.34 4.01 -1.34
N TRP A 138 11.52 3.65 -1.85
CA TRP A 138 11.68 3.19 -3.22
C TRP A 138 11.12 1.79 -3.41
N GLU A 139 11.37 0.88 -2.47
CA GLU A 139 10.80 -0.46 -2.50
C GLU A 139 9.26 -0.43 -2.51
N GLU A 140 8.66 0.39 -1.63
CA GLU A 140 7.22 0.56 -1.54
C GLU A 140 6.62 1.22 -2.80
N SER A 141 7.25 2.29 -3.29
CA SER A 141 6.78 3.01 -4.49
C SER A 141 6.87 2.15 -5.75
N THR A 142 7.94 1.37 -5.91
CA THR A 142 8.08 0.44 -7.05
C THR A 142 7.18 -0.78 -6.90
N GLY A 143 7.03 -1.32 -5.69
CA GLY A 143 6.06 -2.37 -5.40
C GLY A 143 4.64 -1.94 -5.71
N ARG A 144 4.30 -0.68 -5.49
CA ARG A 144 2.99 -0.12 -5.84
C ARG A 144 2.74 -0.14 -7.36
N VAL A 145 3.76 0.18 -8.17
CA VAL A 145 3.69 0.05 -9.64
C VAL A 145 3.53 -1.41 -10.04
N VAL A 146 4.37 -2.31 -9.50
CA VAL A 146 4.27 -3.76 -9.80
C VAL A 146 2.89 -4.31 -9.48
N GLY A 147 2.33 -3.93 -8.32
CA GLY A 147 1.00 -4.37 -7.90
C GLY A 147 -0.13 -3.86 -8.81
N LEU A 148 -0.20 -2.54 -9.03
CA LEU A 148 -1.29 -1.93 -9.79
C LEU A 148 -1.24 -2.33 -11.27
N PHE A 149 -0.11 -2.13 -11.93
CA PHE A 149 0.01 -2.39 -13.36
C PHE A 149 0.11 -3.88 -13.67
N GLY A 150 0.64 -4.69 -12.75
CA GLY A 150 0.60 -6.14 -12.89
C GLY A 150 -0.84 -6.68 -12.85
N GLY A 151 -1.72 -6.07 -12.04
CA GLY A 151 -3.15 -6.35 -12.07
C GLY A 151 -3.82 -5.98 -13.39
N ILE A 152 -3.43 -4.85 -14.00
CA ILE A 152 -3.91 -4.42 -15.33
C ILE A 152 -3.46 -5.42 -16.41
N GLU A 153 -2.18 -5.81 -16.43
CA GLU A 153 -1.65 -6.79 -17.39
C GLU A 153 -2.32 -8.16 -17.24
N LEU A 154 -2.52 -8.63 -16.00
CA LEU A 154 -3.25 -9.87 -15.75
C LEU A 154 -4.68 -9.81 -16.28
N ALA A 155 -5.41 -8.72 -16.02
CA ALA A 155 -6.78 -8.57 -16.50
C ALA A 155 -6.86 -8.63 -18.02
N LYS A 156 -5.90 -8.01 -18.72
CA LYS A 156 -5.77 -8.09 -20.18
C LYS A 156 -5.46 -9.51 -20.66
N GLU A 157 -4.55 -10.24 -20.01
CA GLU A 157 -4.23 -11.63 -20.37
C GLU A 157 -5.43 -12.56 -20.19
N LEU A 158 -6.26 -12.32 -19.18
CA LEU A 158 -7.48 -13.07 -18.93
C LEU A 158 -8.65 -12.70 -19.86
N GLY A 159 -8.57 -11.56 -20.56
CA GLY A 159 -9.70 -10.99 -21.30
C GLY A 159 -10.88 -10.62 -20.38
N ASP A 160 -10.58 -10.17 -19.16
CA ASP A 160 -11.57 -9.85 -18.12
C ASP A 160 -11.77 -8.33 -18.03
N ASP A 161 -12.73 -7.81 -18.79
CA ASP A 161 -12.99 -6.36 -18.91
C ASP A 161 -13.46 -5.73 -17.58
N GLU A 162 -14.18 -6.49 -16.74
CA GLU A 162 -14.64 -6.01 -15.43
C GLU A 162 -13.44 -5.83 -14.49
N LEU A 163 -12.58 -6.85 -14.39
CA LEU A 163 -11.35 -6.74 -13.61
C LEU A 163 -10.43 -5.65 -14.15
N LEU A 164 -10.33 -5.52 -15.48
CA LEU A 164 -9.51 -4.48 -16.11
C LEU A 164 -9.99 -3.09 -15.68
N LYS A 165 -11.31 -2.86 -15.71
CA LYS A 165 -11.90 -1.61 -15.23
C LYS A 165 -11.59 -1.37 -13.75
N GLU A 166 -11.77 -2.37 -12.89
CA GLU A 166 -11.44 -2.25 -11.46
C GLU A 166 -9.96 -1.88 -11.23
N CYS A 167 -9.04 -2.52 -11.95
CA CYS A 167 -7.60 -2.26 -11.82
C CYS A 167 -7.23 -0.85 -12.30
N VAL A 168 -7.83 -0.37 -13.40
CA VAL A 168 -7.61 0.99 -13.92
C VAL A 168 -8.20 2.03 -12.96
N ASP A 169 -9.41 1.80 -12.45
CA ASP A 169 -10.04 2.69 -11.46
C ASP A 169 -9.19 2.77 -10.18
N GLN A 170 -8.62 1.65 -9.72
CA GLN A 170 -7.73 1.62 -8.57
C GLN A 170 -6.42 2.38 -8.83
N GLU A 171 -5.81 2.22 -10.00
CA GLU A 171 -4.62 2.99 -10.37
C GLU A 171 -4.90 4.49 -10.41
N THR A 172 -6.01 4.88 -11.03
CA THR A 172 -6.42 6.30 -11.11
C THR A 172 -6.66 6.87 -9.72
N ALA A 173 -7.36 6.12 -8.85
CA ALA A 173 -7.57 6.52 -7.47
C ALA A 173 -6.25 6.66 -6.69
N TRP A 174 -5.32 5.73 -6.88
CA TRP A 174 -4.02 5.79 -6.24
C TRP A 174 -3.18 6.98 -6.72
N ALA A 175 -3.16 7.29 -8.01
CA ALA A 175 -2.44 8.45 -8.53
C ALA A 175 -2.97 9.76 -7.91
N MET A 176 -4.29 9.93 -7.87
CA MET A 176 -4.94 11.06 -7.20
C MET A 176 -4.60 11.14 -5.70
N PHE A 177 -4.56 9.98 -5.02
CA PHE A 177 -4.22 9.89 -3.61
C PHE A 177 -2.74 10.20 -3.34
N ALA A 178 -1.84 9.73 -4.22
CA ALA A 178 -0.41 9.98 -4.13
C ALA A 178 -0.07 11.46 -4.27
N ASP A 179 -0.70 12.17 -5.21
CA ASP A 179 -0.54 13.61 -5.36
C ASP A 179 -0.96 14.36 -4.09
N PHE A 180 -2.11 13.97 -3.51
CA PHE A 180 -2.60 14.56 -2.26
C PHE A 180 -1.64 14.32 -1.09
N VAL A 181 -1.19 13.08 -0.87
CA VAL A 181 -0.28 12.74 0.23
C VAL A 181 1.05 13.46 0.09
N ASN A 182 1.61 13.52 -1.12
CA ASN A 182 2.89 14.19 -1.37
C ASN A 182 2.77 15.71 -1.10
N ALA A 183 1.70 16.35 -1.58
CA ALA A 183 1.45 17.77 -1.32
C ALA A 183 1.23 18.06 0.17
N ALA A 184 0.44 17.21 0.86
CA ALA A 184 0.19 17.34 2.29
C ALA A 184 1.47 17.17 3.12
N HIS A 185 2.31 16.20 2.75
CA HIS A 185 3.61 15.98 3.38
C HIS A 185 4.53 17.19 3.19
N GLU A 186 4.65 17.73 1.97
CA GLU A 186 5.47 18.91 1.70
C GLU A 186 4.99 20.13 2.50
N GLN A 187 3.68 20.39 2.51
CA GLN A 187 3.09 21.52 3.20
C GLN A 187 3.35 21.46 4.71
N LEU A 188 3.10 20.32 5.35
CA LEU A 188 3.33 20.14 6.79
C LEU A 188 4.82 20.15 7.13
N SER A 189 5.66 19.47 6.35
CA SER A 189 7.10 19.44 6.57
C SER A 189 7.71 20.83 6.55
N LYS A 190 7.32 21.66 5.58
CA LYS A 190 7.76 23.05 5.49
C LYS A 190 7.28 23.88 6.67
N ALA A 191 6.02 23.71 7.08
CA ALA A 191 5.47 24.43 8.22
C ALA A 191 6.21 24.09 9.53
N PHE A 192 6.54 22.81 9.75
CA PHE A 192 7.33 22.37 10.91
C PHE A 192 8.78 22.89 10.87
N GLN A 193 9.45 22.84 9.70
CA GLN A 193 10.80 23.41 9.54
C GLN A 193 10.86 24.91 9.83
N GLN A 194 9.76 25.62 9.59
CA GLN A 194 9.62 27.05 9.87
C GLN A 194 9.21 27.36 11.31
N ASN A 195 9.08 26.35 12.19
CA ASN A 195 8.55 26.48 13.56
C ASN A 195 7.21 27.21 13.60
N THR A 196 6.33 26.90 12.63
CA THR A 196 5.00 27.50 12.53
C THR A 196 4.20 27.26 13.80
N ALA A 197 3.45 28.28 14.26
CA ALA A 197 2.69 28.21 15.50
C ALA A 197 1.67 27.05 15.48
N PRO A 198 1.42 26.38 16.63
CA PRO A 198 0.48 25.25 16.71
C PRO A 198 -0.92 25.54 16.15
N GLU A 199 -1.43 26.76 16.33
CA GLU A 199 -2.75 27.16 15.82
C GLU A 199 -2.79 27.19 14.28
N GLU A 200 -1.69 27.58 13.64
CA GLU A 200 -1.57 27.57 12.19
C GLU A 200 -1.40 26.15 11.64
N ILE A 201 -0.64 25.28 12.33
CA ILE A 201 -0.58 23.84 12.01
C ILE A 201 -1.98 23.22 12.08
N ALA A 202 -2.75 23.52 13.11
CA ALA A 202 -4.13 23.03 13.25
C ALA A 202 -5.03 23.51 12.10
N LYS A 203 -4.86 24.74 11.63
CA LYS A 203 -5.57 25.24 10.44
C LYS A 203 -5.17 24.48 9.18
N ILE A 204 -3.87 24.23 8.95
CA ILE A 204 -3.39 23.44 7.81
C ILE A 204 -4.04 22.05 7.83
N LYS A 205 -3.98 21.33 8.96
CA LYS A 205 -4.61 20.01 9.10
C LYS A 205 -6.11 20.04 8.84
N LYS A 206 -6.82 21.08 9.30
CA LYS A 206 -8.25 21.26 9.04
C LYS A 206 -8.55 21.45 7.54
N GLU A 207 -7.74 22.21 6.82
CA GLU A 207 -7.90 22.37 5.37
C GLU A 207 -7.57 21.06 4.63
N LEU A 208 -6.51 20.34 5.01
CA LEU A 208 -6.18 19.03 4.44
C LEU A 208 -7.34 18.02 4.57
N ASN A 209 -8.02 18.00 5.72
CA ASN A 209 -9.20 17.15 5.91
C ASN A 209 -10.38 17.56 4.99
N LYS A 210 -10.56 18.86 4.71
CA LYS A 210 -11.57 19.32 3.75
C LYS A 210 -11.19 18.94 2.32
N GLU A 211 -9.92 19.06 1.96
CA GLU A 211 -9.39 18.64 0.67
C GLU A 211 -9.58 17.15 0.45
N ALA A 212 -9.27 16.32 1.46
CA ALA A 212 -9.55 14.88 1.43
C ALA A 212 -11.03 14.58 1.20
N ALA A 213 -11.95 15.28 1.87
CA ALA A 213 -13.40 15.11 1.65
C ALA A 213 -13.87 15.57 0.24
N VAL A 214 -13.20 16.54 -0.38
CA VAL A 214 -13.44 16.92 -1.78
C VAL A 214 -12.88 15.85 -2.72
N LEU A 215 -11.68 15.36 -2.44
CA LEU A 215 -11.02 14.33 -3.22
C LEU A 215 -11.80 13.01 -3.21
N HIS A 216 -12.28 12.59 -2.04
CA HIS A 216 -13.13 11.40 -1.85
C HIS A 216 -14.32 11.40 -2.83
N ARG A 217 -14.98 12.54 -3.01
CA ARG A 217 -16.15 12.67 -3.91
C ARG A 217 -15.81 12.54 -5.40
N LYS A 218 -14.56 12.75 -5.78
CA LYS A 218 -14.09 12.70 -7.18
C LYS A 218 -13.38 11.39 -7.52
N MET A 219 -12.90 10.68 -6.51
CA MET A 219 -12.11 9.47 -6.68
C MET A 219 -13.00 8.29 -7.13
N PRO A 220 -12.54 7.46 -8.08
CA PRO A 220 -13.17 6.18 -8.39
C PRO A 220 -13.35 5.33 -7.12
N GLU A 221 -14.32 4.42 -7.15
CA GLU A 221 -14.53 3.51 -6.02
C GLU A 221 -13.33 2.57 -5.89
N SER A 222 -12.64 2.65 -4.77
CA SER A 222 -11.41 1.90 -4.50
C SER A 222 -11.13 1.83 -3.01
N TRP A 223 -10.17 0.99 -2.63
CA TRP A 223 -9.71 0.94 -1.25
C TRP A 223 -9.09 2.28 -0.82
N GLU A 224 -8.29 2.89 -1.69
CA GLU A 224 -7.66 4.20 -1.48
C GLU A 224 -8.66 5.31 -1.15
N LYS A 225 -9.84 5.28 -1.77
CA LYS A 225 -10.90 6.22 -1.49
C LYS A 225 -11.37 6.14 -0.04
N SER A 226 -11.57 4.92 0.50
CA SER A 226 -12.01 4.73 1.89
C SER A 226 -11.02 5.28 2.93
N GLU A 227 -9.77 5.48 2.55
CA GLU A 227 -8.73 6.01 3.42
C GLU A 227 -8.82 7.53 3.59
N LEU A 228 -9.53 8.22 2.70
CA LEU A 228 -9.87 9.64 2.81
C LEU A 228 -11.03 9.91 3.78
N ASP A 229 -11.77 8.88 4.22
CA ASP A 229 -12.80 9.01 5.25
C ASP A 229 -12.21 9.07 6.67
N LYS A 230 -10.93 8.72 6.81
CA LYS A 230 -10.21 8.77 8.07
C LYS A 230 -9.71 10.18 8.34
N GLU A 231 -9.46 10.50 9.60
CA GLU A 231 -8.85 11.77 9.99
C GLU A 231 -7.45 11.90 9.36
N ILE A 232 -7.27 12.90 8.50
CA ILE A 232 -5.97 13.19 7.90
C ILE A 232 -5.09 13.89 8.94
N ASN A 233 -4.17 13.12 9.51
CA ASN A 233 -3.21 13.56 10.52
C ASN A 233 -1.76 13.20 10.11
N ASN A 234 -0.77 13.54 10.94
CA ASN A 234 0.64 13.28 10.61
C ASN A 234 0.91 11.78 10.36
N ALA A 235 0.32 10.88 11.17
CA ALA A 235 0.53 9.44 11.03
C ALA A 235 -0.03 8.87 9.73
N VAL A 236 -1.21 9.33 9.28
CA VAL A 236 -1.78 8.97 7.97
C VAL A 236 -0.85 9.39 6.85
N ILE A 237 -0.45 10.66 6.83
CA ILE A 237 0.38 11.21 5.75
C ILE A 237 1.73 10.51 5.73
N MET A 238 2.36 10.34 6.89
CA MET A 238 3.65 9.65 7.01
C MET A 238 3.61 8.23 6.49
N ARG A 239 2.59 7.45 6.86
CA ARG A 239 2.43 6.08 6.36
C ARG A 239 2.50 6.06 4.85
N TYR A 240 1.67 6.89 4.21
CA TYR A 240 1.50 6.83 2.78
C TYR A 240 2.63 7.50 2.02
N TYR A 241 3.31 8.47 2.62
CA TYR A 241 4.41 9.17 1.98
C TYR A 241 5.51 8.22 1.49
N SER A 242 5.85 7.19 2.28
CA SER A 242 6.81 6.15 1.83
C SER A 242 6.36 5.40 0.58
N TYR A 243 5.05 5.27 0.35
CA TYR A 243 4.49 4.62 -0.84
C TYR A 243 4.33 5.57 -2.04
N THR A 244 4.28 6.88 -1.80
CA THR A 244 3.85 7.87 -2.80
C THR A 244 4.99 8.76 -3.30
N VAL A 245 6.05 8.96 -2.50
CA VAL A 245 7.11 9.94 -2.81
C VAL A 245 7.83 9.65 -4.13
N HIS A 246 8.09 8.38 -4.43
CA HIS A 246 8.76 7.98 -5.67
C HIS A 246 7.81 7.37 -6.70
N TYR A 247 6.52 7.27 -6.37
CA TYR A 247 5.52 6.69 -7.25
C TYR A 247 5.42 7.42 -8.61
N PRO A 248 5.44 8.76 -8.72
CA PRO A 248 5.40 9.43 -10.03
C PRO A 248 6.53 9.02 -10.96
N LEU A 249 7.75 8.88 -10.43
CA LEU A 249 8.92 8.46 -11.21
C LEU A 249 8.86 6.97 -11.55
N ALA A 250 8.48 6.12 -10.60
CA ALA A 250 8.29 4.68 -10.85
C ALA A 250 7.19 4.43 -11.90
N LYS A 251 6.08 5.19 -11.85
CA LYS A 251 4.99 5.15 -12.83
C LYS A 251 5.49 5.58 -14.20
N LYS A 252 6.24 6.68 -14.28
CA LYS A 252 6.82 7.16 -15.55
C LYS A 252 7.72 6.11 -16.20
N ILE A 253 8.56 5.43 -15.41
CA ILE A 253 9.39 4.33 -15.91
C ILE A 253 8.51 3.22 -16.49
N TYR A 254 7.43 2.82 -15.80
CA TYR A 254 6.49 1.85 -16.37
C TYR A 254 5.84 2.34 -17.67
N GLU A 255 5.42 3.61 -17.75
CA GLU A 255 4.82 4.18 -18.96
C GLU A 255 5.79 4.19 -20.14
N GLU A 256 7.08 4.39 -19.90
CA GLU A 256 8.13 4.32 -20.93
C GLU A 256 8.41 2.87 -21.38
N GLU A 257 8.33 1.90 -20.47
CA GLU A 257 8.60 0.49 -20.78
C GLU A 257 7.35 -0.26 -21.31
N GLU A 258 6.15 0.27 -21.03
CA GLU A 258 4.82 -0.31 -21.33
C GLU A 258 4.63 -1.77 -20.85
N ASN A 259 5.51 -2.22 -19.95
CA ASN A 259 5.56 -3.59 -19.47
C ASN A 259 6.15 -3.65 -18.06
N VAL A 260 5.43 -4.26 -17.11
CA VAL A 260 5.84 -4.34 -15.70
C VAL A 260 7.16 -5.08 -15.53
N LYS A 261 7.41 -6.16 -16.30
CA LYS A 261 8.66 -6.90 -16.20
C LYS A 261 9.87 -6.06 -16.63
N HIS A 262 9.71 -5.29 -17.70
CA HIS A 262 10.77 -4.38 -18.16
C HIS A 262 10.97 -3.21 -17.18
N ALA A 263 9.88 -2.64 -16.65
CA ALA A 263 9.95 -1.61 -15.62
C ALA A 263 10.70 -2.11 -14.37
N MET A 264 10.41 -3.33 -13.90
CA MET A 264 11.15 -3.96 -12.79
C MET A 264 12.63 -4.12 -13.10
N ALA A 265 12.99 -4.56 -14.31
CA ALA A 265 14.39 -4.67 -14.72
C ALA A 265 15.09 -3.31 -14.69
N ARG A 266 14.39 -2.24 -15.09
CA ARG A 266 14.91 -0.88 -15.07
C ARG A 266 15.04 -0.30 -13.66
N PHE A 267 14.07 -0.56 -12.76
CA PHE A 267 14.20 -0.20 -11.34
C PHE A 267 15.48 -0.78 -10.72
N VAL A 268 15.81 -2.03 -11.03
CA VAL A 268 17.03 -2.68 -10.53
C VAL A 268 18.28 -2.15 -11.23
N GLY A 269 18.23 -2.02 -12.56
CA GLY A 269 19.37 -1.60 -13.38
C GLY A 269 19.81 -0.16 -13.14
N GLU A 270 18.86 0.74 -12.86
CA GLU A 270 19.10 2.17 -12.65
C GLU A 270 19.14 2.55 -11.16
N ALA A 271 19.03 1.58 -10.24
CA ALA A 271 18.93 1.80 -8.80
C ALA A 271 20.00 2.75 -8.23
N GLY A 272 21.25 2.64 -8.69
CA GLY A 272 22.33 3.51 -8.25
C GLY A 272 22.22 4.95 -8.78
N GLN A 273 21.74 5.13 -10.01
CA GLN A 273 21.56 6.44 -10.63
C GLN A 273 20.34 7.18 -10.06
N LEU A 274 19.30 6.44 -9.72
CA LEU A 274 18.05 6.92 -9.16
C LEU A 274 18.13 7.16 -7.64
N GLY A 275 19.29 6.88 -7.01
CA GLY A 275 19.47 7.03 -5.56
C GLY A 275 18.58 6.07 -4.76
N MET A 276 18.32 4.88 -5.29
CA MET A 276 17.40 3.91 -4.70
C MET A 276 18.04 3.02 -3.65
N LYS A 277 19.36 3.05 -3.47
CA LYS A 277 20.07 2.18 -2.52
C LYS A 277 20.54 2.96 -1.30
N GLN A 278 20.55 2.29 -0.15
CA GLN A 278 21.17 2.77 1.09
C GLN A 278 22.70 2.70 1.02
#